data_AF-A0A6C0PCZ9-F1
#
_entry.id   AF-A0A6C0PCZ9-F1
#
_cell.length_a   1.000
_cell.length_b   1.000
_cell.length_c   1.000
_cell.angle_alpha   90.00
_cell.angle_beta   90.00
_cell.angle_gamma   90.00
#
_symmetry.space_group_name_H-M   'P 1'
#
loop_
_entity.id
_entity.type
_entity.pdbx_description
1 polymer ?
#
loop_
_entity_poly.entity_id
_entity_poly.type
_entity_poly.pdbx_seq_one_letter_code
_entity_poly.pdbx_strand_id
1 'polypeptide(L)'
;MRMPTSKGGGAQFRGPTSSHDYNTNEDDKYLEMVELYRQSNENLAQLTEVHQIVLAEHAAQQQYISLLESKMASMEEQLTGIEAVTPYEPIFSKSTFALNMKAKYPAAAQELADTALRCDVDPAYRLVTLPIIHQIPKTHLVNDKSGEIIVPSELKVKVGRTNTGGTVSDNDVINAFNGDNESFWQRKVSYDFSAAPDQEDAVLEIELPSHLVNNLNINTITIHPHPERGIQIQNIEMHYANAWQQIKGFTQDEISSIDTYEFAPRKKWYFPSVPVQKIRITLVQKNPIDLNGKKVFVLGAQEISVLLTMFEPGGGFILSPFSMDGIYNIESIDHVFLNRSAFSYDTKLDHLLDGAIYEYEVLKEEMDGTLVPLQSYEWTGQYARTLWVKTKLYPDPNNGVNPCLHAVRLNYSR
;
A
#
# COMPACT_ATOMS: atom_id res chain seq x y z
N MET A 1 -23.37 26.82 0.73
CA MET A 1 -24.53 27.55 1.26
C MET A 1 -25.48 27.89 0.12
N ARG A 2 -26.73 27.43 0.16
CA ARG A 2 -27.78 27.96 -0.73
C ARG A 2 -28.07 29.40 -0.31
N MET A 3 -28.32 30.29 -1.27
CA MET A 3 -28.73 31.66 -0.97
C MET A 3 -30.11 31.65 -0.29
N PRO A 4 -30.38 32.59 0.65
CA PRO A 4 -31.70 32.73 1.25
C PRO A 4 -32.76 32.93 0.16
N THR A 5 -33.86 32.20 0.27
CA THR A 5 -35.04 32.32 -0.60
C THR A 5 -36.08 33.26 -0.02
N SER A 6 -36.02 33.53 1.28
CA SER A 6 -36.79 34.57 1.96
C SER A 6 -36.46 35.91 1.31
N LYS A 7 -37.45 36.44 0.59
CA LYS A 7 -37.36 37.80 0.06
C LYS A 7 -37.33 38.73 1.27
N GLY A 8 -36.54 39.81 1.18
CA GLY A 8 -36.60 40.91 2.15
C GLY A 8 -37.98 41.57 2.14
N GLY A 9 -38.96 40.93 2.77
CA GLY A 9 -40.31 41.42 2.96
C GLY A 9 -40.27 42.43 4.08
N GLY A 10 -39.82 43.65 3.76
CA GLY A 10 -40.03 44.78 4.65
C GLY A 10 -41.53 44.94 4.84
N ALA A 11 -42.01 44.72 6.06
CA ALA A 11 -43.34 45.20 6.44
C ALA A 11 -43.37 46.69 6.09
N GLN A 12 -44.12 47.06 5.05
CA GLN A 12 -44.27 48.46 4.70
C GLN A 12 -44.99 49.12 5.87
N PHE A 13 -44.29 49.98 6.60
CA PHE A 13 -44.91 50.77 7.66
C PHE A 13 -46.01 51.62 7.01
N ARG A 14 -47.27 51.21 7.20
CA ARG A 14 -48.50 51.79 6.58
C ARG A 14 -48.83 51.39 5.12
N GLY A 15 -48.36 50.24 4.62
CA GLY A 15 -48.81 49.66 3.33
C GLY A 15 -49.64 48.39 3.51
N PRO A 16 -50.54 48.02 2.58
CA PRO A 16 -51.32 46.79 2.65
C PRO A 16 -50.42 45.58 2.43
N THR A 17 -49.99 44.92 3.52
CA THR A 17 -49.40 43.58 3.45
C THR A 17 -50.54 42.59 3.61
N SER A 18 -50.73 41.68 2.65
CA SER A 18 -51.78 40.67 2.80
C SER A 18 -51.39 39.71 3.93
N SER A 19 -52.37 39.26 4.71
CA SER A 19 -52.13 38.26 5.77
C SER A 19 -51.52 36.97 5.21
N HIS A 20 -51.85 36.64 3.96
CA HIS A 20 -51.29 35.51 3.24
C HIS A 20 -49.78 35.69 2.98
N ASP A 21 -49.35 36.85 2.47
CA ASP A 21 -47.93 37.12 2.22
C ASP A 21 -47.11 37.16 3.51
N TYR A 22 -47.69 37.67 4.60
CA TYR A 22 -47.06 37.65 5.91
C TYR A 22 -46.88 36.22 6.44
N ASN A 23 -47.93 35.40 6.38
CA ASN A 23 -47.87 34.01 6.84
C ASN A 23 -46.89 33.18 6.01
N THR A 24 -46.90 33.31 4.68
CA THR A 24 -45.94 32.61 3.81
C THR A 24 -44.50 33.02 4.10
N ASN A 25 -44.23 34.31 4.34
CA ASN A 25 -42.90 34.79 4.70
C ASN A 25 -42.44 34.29 6.08
N GLU A 26 -43.33 34.20 7.06
CA GLU A 26 -43.01 33.60 8.36
C GLU A 26 -42.75 32.08 8.21
N ASP A 27 -43.59 31.36 7.48
CA ASP A 27 -43.41 29.92 7.19
C ASP A 27 -42.08 29.66 6.47
N ASP A 28 -41.72 30.48 5.47
CA ASP A 28 -40.45 30.41 4.74
C ASP A 28 -39.25 30.64 5.67
N LYS A 29 -39.32 31.63 6.58
CA LYS A 29 -38.26 31.86 7.59
C LYS A 29 -38.13 30.70 8.56
N TYR A 30 -39.23 30.12 9.01
CA TYR A 30 -39.20 28.94 9.88
C TYR A 30 -38.56 27.75 9.17
N LEU A 31 -38.94 27.49 7.92
CA LEU A 31 -38.36 26.42 7.11
C LEU A 31 -36.87 26.65 6.85
N GLU A 32 -36.46 27.88 6.56
CA GLU A 32 -35.04 28.24 6.43
C GLU A 32 -34.28 28.06 7.74
N MET A 33 -34.85 28.44 8.89
CA MET A 33 -34.20 28.19 10.19
C MET A 33 -34.03 26.69 10.45
N VAL A 34 -35.06 25.88 10.21
CA VAL A 34 -34.98 24.42 10.39
C VAL A 34 -33.91 23.82 9.49
N GLU A 35 -33.85 24.25 8.23
CA GLU A 35 -32.83 23.78 7.27
C GLU A 35 -31.42 24.24 7.66
N LEU A 36 -31.26 25.46 8.18
CA LEU A 36 -29.98 25.93 8.72
C LEU A 36 -29.55 25.13 9.96
N TYR A 37 -30.47 24.80 10.86
CA TYR A 37 -30.18 23.93 12.00
C TYR A 37 -29.79 22.52 11.55
N ARG A 38 -30.49 21.96 10.55
CA ARG A 38 -30.16 20.66 9.97
C ARG A 38 -28.74 20.69 9.37
N GLN A 39 -28.44 21.66 8.52
CA GLN A 39 -27.12 21.84 7.92
C GLN A 39 -26.03 22.09 8.97
N SER A 40 -26.33 22.87 10.01
CA SER A 40 -25.40 23.11 11.12
C SER A 40 -25.09 21.83 11.88
N ASN A 41 -26.10 20.99 12.15
CA ASN A 41 -25.91 19.71 12.84
C ASN A 41 -25.15 18.71 11.96
N GLU A 42 -25.44 18.66 10.66
CA GLU A 42 -24.69 17.85 9.69
C GLU A 42 -23.23 18.28 9.62
N ASN A 43 -22.95 19.58 9.53
CA ASN A 43 -21.60 20.11 9.53
C ASN A 43 -20.86 19.81 10.84
N LEU A 44 -21.53 19.92 11.99
CA LEU A 44 -20.93 19.60 13.29
C LEU A 44 -20.56 18.11 13.38
N ALA A 45 -21.44 17.23 12.90
CA ALA A 45 -21.18 15.79 12.85
C ALA A 45 -19.97 15.48 11.96
N GLN A 46 -19.94 16.04 10.73
CA GLN A 46 -18.82 15.89 9.80
C GLN A 46 -17.51 16.43 10.39
N LEU A 47 -17.52 17.62 11.00
CA LEU A 47 -16.33 18.19 11.65
C LEU A 47 -15.81 17.32 12.79
N THR A 48 -16.71 16.75 13.58
CA THR A 48 -16.33 15.86 14.69
C THR A 48 -15.69 14.57 14.16
N GLU A 49 -16.25 14.01 13.08
CA GLU A 49 -15.71 12.83 12.40
C GLU A 49 -14.31 13.12 11.82
N VAL A 50 -14.18 14.20 11.04
CA VAL A 50 -12.89 14.64 10.47
C VAL A 50 -11.85 14.88 11.55
N HIS A 51 -12.22 15.56 12.64
CA HIS A 51 -11.30 15.81 13.74
C HIS A 51 -10.78 14.50 14.35
N GLN A 52 -11.65 13.51 14.56
CA GLN A 52 -11.24 12.21 15.09
C GLN A 52 -10.34 11.44 14.13
N ILE A 53 -10.60 11.52 12.82
CA ILE A 53 -9.75 10.89 11.80
C ILE A 53 -8.35 11.49 11.83
N VAL A 54 -8.26 12.83 11.80
CA VAL A 54 -6.98 13.53 11.86
C VAL A 54 -6.22 13.20 13.14
N LEU A 55 -6.91 13.10 14.28
CA LEU A 55 -6.28 12.68 15.53
C LEU A 55 -5.75 11.25 15.48
N ALA A 56 -6.49 10.32 14.87
CA ALA A 56 -6.08 8.93 14.75
C ALA A 56 -4.87 8.76 13.81
N GLU A 57 -4.89 9.44 12.67
CA GLU A 57 -3.76 9.47 11.73
C GLU A 57 -2.53 10.14 12.36
N HIS A 58 -2.72 11.28 13.02
CA HIS A 58 -1.63 11.96 13.72
C HIS A 58 -1.02 11.08 14.81
N ALA A 59 -1.84 10.42 15.64
CA ALA A 59 -1.35 9.51 16.67
C ALA A 59 -0.55 8.33 16.08
N ALA A 60 -1.06 7.71 15.01
CA ALA A 60 -0.38 6.64 14.31
C ALA A 60 0.99 7.08 13.74
N GLN A 61 1.03 8.25 13.09
CA GLN A 61 2.27 8.81 12.54
C GLN A 61 3.29 9.15 13.64
N GLN A 62 2.85 9.73 14.76
CA GLN A 62 3.73 10.04 15.89
C GLN A 62 4.35 8.78 16.50
N GLN A 63 3.56 7.71 16.67
CA GLN A 63 4.09 6.42 17.14
C GLN A 63 5.11 5.85 16.16
N TYR A 64 4.83 5.93 14.86
CA TYR A 64 5.76 5.46 13.83
C TYR A 64 7.06 6.28 13.79
N ILE A 65 6.98 7.61 13.92
CA ILE A 65 8.17 8.49 13.99
C ILE A 65 9.01 8.13 15.21
N SER A 66 8.41 7.97 16.38
CA SER A 66 9.12 7.58 17.61
C SER A 66 9.84 6.24 17.46
N LEU A 67 9.20 5.26 16.80
CA LEU A 67 9.86 3.99 16.44
C LEU A 67 11.09 4.25 15.56
N LEU A 68 10.95 5.01 14.47
CA LEU A 68 12.05 5.30 13.57
C LEU A 68 13.21 6.01 14.27
N GLU A 69 12.94 7.01 15.10
CA GLU A 69 13.95 7.73 15.90
C GLU A 69 14.71 6.77 16.82
N SER A 70 14.00 5.90 17.54
CA SER A 70 14.64 4.91 18.43
C SER A 70 15.56 3.95 17.68
N LYS A 71 15.17 3.58 16.45
CA LYS A 71 15.93 2.65 15.59
C LYS A 71 17.12 3.34 14.93
N MET A 72 16.97 4.59 14.52
CA MET A 72 18.08 5.40 14.02
C MET A 72 19.16 5.55 15.10
N ALA A 73 18.78 5.89 16.33
CA ALA A 73 19.72 5.98 17.45
C ALA A 73 20.47 4.65 17.69
N SER A 74 19.76 3.52 17.62
CA SER A 74 20.37 2.19 17.76
C SER A 74 21.32 1.85 16.61
N MET A 75 21.00 2.22 15.37
CA MET A 75 21.88 2.00 14.22
C MET A 75 23.14 2.88 14.27
N GLU A 76 23.01 4.14 14.71
CA GLU A 76 24.14 5.04 14.92
C GLU A 76 25.10 4.48 15.97
N GLU A 77 24.58 3.97 17.09
CA GLU A 77 25.39 3.29 18.11
C GLU A 77 26.14 2.07 17.53
N GLN A 78 25.45 1.24 16.75
CA GLN A 78 26.07 0.08 16.10
C GLN A 78 27.18 0.47 15.10
N LEU A 79 26.98 1.54 14.33
CA LEU A 79 27.98 2.04 13.37
C LEU A 79 29.26 2.46 14.08
N THR A 80 29.15 3.22 15.19
CA THR A 80 30.33 3.63 15.97
C THR A 80 31.10 2.44 16.57
N GLY A 81 30.42 1.33 16.85
CA GLY A 81 31.05 0.11 17.37
C GLY A 81 31.82 -0.70 16.31
N ILE A 82 31.41 -0.64 15.03
CA ILE A 82 32.02 -1.42 13.94
C ILE A 82 33.34 -0.79 13.47
N GLU A 83 33.47 0.54 13.51
CA GLU A 83 34.71 1.25 13.11
C GLU A 83 35.94 0.87 13.97
N ALA A 84 35.75 0.19 15.11
CA ALA A 84 36.82 -0.14 16.05
C ALA A 84 37.40 -1.56 15.91
N VAL A 85 36.76 -2.50 15.17
CA VAL A 85 37.09 -3.94 15.29
C VAL A 85 36.86 -4.73 13.98
N THR A 86 37.77 -4.68 13.00
CA THR A 86 37.85 -5.79 12.02
C THR A 86 39.26 -5.97 11.43
N PRO A 87 39.81 -7.21 11.43
CA PRO A 87 41.11 -7.55 10.83
C PRO A 87 41.07 -7.89 9.32
N TYR A 88 39.94 -7.70 8.65
CA TYR A 88 39.74 -7.99 7.22
C TYR A 88 39.34 -6.72 6.46
N GLU A 89 39.61 -6.66 5.16
CA GLU A 89 39.09 -5.60 4.29
C GLU A 89 37.55 -5.60 4.33
N PRO A 90 36.92 -4.46 4.66
CA PRO A 90 35.48 -4.38 4.78
C PRO A 90 34.82 -4.54 3.40
N ILE A 91 33.88 -5.49 3.30
CA ILE A 91 32.94 -5.56 2.17
C ILE A 91 31.84 -4.55 2.45
N PHE A 92 31.66 -3.61 1.53
CA PHE A 92 30.61 -2.62 1.56
C PHE A 92 29.41 -3.10 0.76
N SER A 93 28.21 -2.64 1.13
CA SER A 93 27.01 -2.88 0.35
C SER A 93 26.31 -1.56 0.05
N LYS A 94 25.89 -1.39 -1.21
CA LYS A 94 25.06 -0.27 -1.66
C LYS A 94 23.77 -0.84 -2.24
N SER A 95 22.62 -0.31 -1.83
CA SER A 95 21.32 -0.80 -2.31
C SER A 95 20.60 0.29 -3.10
N THR A 96 20.00 -0.07 -4.22
CA THR A 96 19.09 0.78 -4.98
C THR A 96 17.68 0.20 -4.88
N PHE A 97 16.72 1.03 -4.50
CA PHE A 97 15.33 0.63 -4.27
C PHE A 97 14.49 0.85 -5.52
N ALA A 98 13.34 0.17 -5.60
CA ALA A 98 12.35 0.30 -6.67
C ALA A 98 12.05 1.76 -7.06
N LEU A 99 11.97 2.66 -6.08
CA LEU A 99 11.74 4.10 -6.26
C LEU A 99 12.80 4.80 -7.13
N ASN A 100 14.04 4.31 -7.11
CA ASN A 100 15.17 4.89 -7.83
C ASN A 100 15.42 4.20 -9.17
N MET A 101 14.82 3.04 -9.42
CA MET A 101 14.98 2.27 -10.64
C MET A 101 14.36 2.98 -11.85
N LYS A 102 14.90 2.73 -13.04
CA LYS A 102 14.51 3.41 -14.29
C LYS A 102 14.15 2.38 -15.36
N ALA A 103 13.02 2.62 -16.03
CA ALA A 103 12.61 1.85 -17.21
C ALA A 103 13.28 2.35 -18.51
N LYS A 104 13.84 3.56 -18.51
CA LYS A 104 14.45 4.21 -19.67
C LYS A 104 15.97 4.26 -19.53
N TYR A 105 16.66 4.06 -20.64
CA TYR A 105 18.09 4.30 -20.71
C TYR A 105 18.43 5.79 -20.52
N PRO A 106 19.60 6.12 -19.94
CA PRO A 106 20.08 7.50 -19.85
C PRO A 106 20.35 8.11 -21.23
N ALA A 107 21.00 7.36 -22.12
CA ALA A 107 21.24 7.78 -23.50
C ALA A 107 19.99 7.61 -24.38
N ALA A 108 19.50 8.72 -24.96
CA ALA A 108 18.33 8.72 -25.83
C ALA A 108 18.50 7.84 -27.09
N ALA A 109 19.71 7.75 -27.64
CA ALA A 109 19.99 6.90 -28.81
C ALA A 109 19.82 5.41 -28.49
N GLN A 110 20.27 4.98 -27.30
CA GLN A 110 20.10 3.60 -26.83
C GLN A 110 18.64 3.31 -26.49
N GLU A 111 17.94 4.26 -25.86
CA GLU A 111 16.51 4.12 -25.56
C GLU A 111 15.67 3.95 -26.82
N LEU A 112 15.94 4.73 -27.88
CA LEU A 112 15.23 4.63 -29.16
C LEU A 112 15.51 3.31 -29.90
N ALA A 113 16.66 2.69 -29.65
CA ALA A 113 17.06 1.45 -30.30
C ALA A 113 16.52 0.19 -29.59
N ASP A 114 16.26 0.25 -28.27
CA ASP A 114 15.81 -0.90 -27.49
C ASP A 114 14.28 -1.04 -27.51
N THR A 115 13.80 -2.13 -28.10
CA THR A 115 12.36 -2.46 -28.23
C THR A 115 11.84 -3.46 -27.19
N ALA A 116 12.66 -3.89 -26.23
CA ALA A 116 12.25 -4.88 -25.24
C ALA A 116 11.22 -4.31 -24.23
N LEU A 117 10.39 -5.18 -23.67
CA LEU A 117 9.40 -4.76 -22.69
C LEU A 117 10.06 -4.28 -21.39
N ARG A 118 9.48 -3.25 -20.78
CA ARG A 118 9.95 -2.66 -19.53
C ARG A 118 9.06 -3.10 -18.38
N CYS A 119 9.67 -3.35 -17.23
CA CYS A 119 8.95 -3.62 -16.00
C CYS A 119 8.07 -2.44 -15.58
N ASP A 120 7.01 -2.73 -14.85
CA ASP A 120 6.17 -1.72 -14.20
C ASP A 120 6.77 -1.38 -12.83
N VAL A 121 6.99 -0.09 -12.58
CA VAL A 121 7.51 0.42 -11.31
C VAL A 121 6.35 1.03 -10.55
N ASP A 122 6.00 0.43 -9.41
CA ASP A 122 4.92 0.88 -8.57
C ASP A 122 5.49 1.57 -7.33
N PRO A 123 5.65 2.92 -7.36
CA PRO A 123 6.27 3.66 -6.27
C PRO A 123 5.40 3.65 -5.00
N ALA A 124 4.07 3.49 -5.13
CA ALA A 124 3.16 3.49 -3.99
C ALA A 124 3.38 2.28 -3.07
N TYR A 125 3.67 1.11 -3.65
CA TYR A 125 3.99 -0.11 -2.89
C TYR A 125 5.49 -0.47 -2.90
N ARG A 126 6.34 0.40 -3.44
CA ARG A 126 7.81 0.26 -3.47
C ARG A 126 8.27 -1.07 -4.09
N LEU A 127 7.69 -1.44 -5.22
CA LEU A 127 8.01 -2.68 -5.94
C LEU A 127 8.14 -2.45 -7.45
N VAL A 128 8.90 -3.32 -8.09
CA VAL A 128 8.98 -3.46 -9.54
C VAL A 128 8.46 -4.85 -9.90
N THR A 129 7.59 -4.92 -10.91
CA THR A 129 7.02 -6.18 -11.38
C THR A 129 7.03 -6.24 -12.90
N LEU A 130 6.55 -7.34 -13.46
CA LEU A 130 6.45 -7.53 -14.90
C LEU A 130 5.48 -6.51 -15.51
N PRO A 131 5.60 -6.20 -16.82
CA PRO A 131 4.64 -5.33 -17.47
C PRO A 131 3.21 -5.87 -17.31
N ILE A 132 2.33 -5.00 -16.82
CA ILE A 132 0.92 -5.34 -16.54
C ILE A 132 0.12 -5.16 -17.83
N ILE A 133 -0.60 -6.20 -18.25
CA ILE A 133 -1.51 -6.16 -19.40
C ILE A 133 -2.86 -5.62 -18.96
N HIS A 134 -3.40 -6.17 -17.87
CA HIS A 134 -4.74 -5.83 -17.39
C HIS A 134 -4.93 -6.18 -15.92
N GLN A 135 -5.81 -5.45 -15.24
CA GLN A 135 -6.21 -5.73 -13.86
C GLN A 135 -7.73 -5.83 -13.80
N ILE A 136 -8.24 -6.93 -13.26
CA ILE A 136 -9.67 -7.20 -13.16
C ILE A 136 -10.04 -7.21 -11.67
N PRO A 137 -10.65 -6.12 -11.15
CA PRO A 137 -11.17 -6.08 -9.79
C PRO A 137 -12.28 -7.12 -9.60
N LYS A 138 -12.34 -7.70 -8.40
CA LYS A 138 -13.38 -8.66 -7.98
C LYS A 138 -14.32 -8.11 -6.92
N THR A 139 -14.02 -6.93 -6.39
CA THR A 139 -14.77 -6.26 -5.31
C THR A 139 -15.65 -5.12 -5.81
N HIS A 140 -15.32 -4.53 -6.97
CA HIS A 140 -16.10 -3.48 -7.62
C HIS A 140 -16.04 -3.60 -9.14
N LEU A 141 -16.91 -2.86 -9.82
CA LEU A 141 -16.85 -2.63 -11.26
C LEU A 141 -16.58 -1.16 -11.53
N VAL A 142 -15.69 -0.87 -12.48
CA VAL A 142 -15.52 0.47 -13.02
C VAL A 142 -16.20 0.51 -14.38
N ASN A 143 -17.12 1.46 -14.57
CA ASN A 143 -17.71 1.69 -15.87
C ASN A 143 -16.71 2.44 -16.77
N ASP A 144 -16.18 1.78 -17.79
CA ASP A 144 -15.16 2.34 -18.70
C ASP A 144 -15.56 3.68 -19.35
N LYS A 145 -16.86 3.98 -19.46
CA LYS A 145 -17.36 5.20 -20.13
C LYS A 145 -17.63 6.35 -19.18
N SER A 146 -18.13 6.07 -17.98
CA SER A 146 -18.47 7.10 -16.99
C SER A 146 -17.46 7.25 -15.86
N GLY A 147 -16.55 6.28 -15.69
CA GLY A 147 -15.68 6.18 -14.52
C GLY A 147 -16.44 5.87 -13.23
N GLU A 148 -17.75 5.62 -13.31
CA GLU A 148 -18.59 5.32 -12.15
C GLU A 148 -18.20 3.96 -11.58
N ILE A 149 -17.97 3.93 -10.27
CA ILE A 149 -17.62 2.71 -9.55
C ILE A 149 -18.88 2.14 -8.91
N ILE A 150 -19.16 0.87 -9.20
CA ILE A 150 -20.33 0.16 -8.70
C ILE A 150 -19.85 -1.00 -7.84
N VAL A 151 -20.19 -0.97 -6.55
CA VAL A 151 -19.98 -2.12 -5.67
C VAL A 151 -21.17 -3.08 -5.79
N PRO A 152 -20.93 -4.38 -6.00
CA PRO A 152 -22.00 -5.35 -6.22
C PRO A 152 -22.76 -5.63 -4.93
N SER A 153 -24.09 -5.69 -5.01
CA SER A 153 -24.93 -6.00 -3.84
C SER A 153 -24.67 -7.40 -3.24
N GLU A 154 -24.10 -8.30 -4.04
CA GLU A 154 -23.75 -9.66 -3.66
C GLU A 154 -22.43 -9.75 -2.88
N LEU A 155 -21.60 -8.70 -2.87
CA LEU A 155 -20.40 -8.65 -2.04
C LEU A 155 -20.84 -8.64 -0.57
N LYS A 156 -20.59 -9.74 0.14
CA LYS A 156 -20.94 -9.84 1.57
C LYS A 156 -19.68 -9.71 2.41
N VAL A 157 -19.69 -8.75 3.31
CA VAL A 157 -18.61 -8.54 4.27
C VAL A 157 -19.17 -8.71 5.67
N LYS A 158 -18.58 -9.62 6.45
CA LYS A 158 -18.85 -9.78 7.87
C LYS A 158 -17.64 -9.31 8.65
N VAL A 159 -17.85 -8.44 9.63
CA VAL A 159 -16.75 -7.91 10.44
C VAL A 159 -16.89 -8.38 11.88
N GLY A 160 -16.04 -9.33 12.27
CA GLY A 160 -15.89 -9.85 13.63
C GLY A 160 -14.78 -9.18 14.43
N ARG A 161 -14.62 -9.61 15.68
CA ARG A 161 -13.53 -9.25 16.60
C ARG A 161 -13.40 -10.32 17.68
N THR A 162 -12.24 -10.40 18.31
CA THR A 162 -11.99 -11.36 19.39
C THR A 162 -12.47 -10.82 20.75
N ASN A 163 -12.23 -9.54 21.04
CA ASN A 163 -12.67 -8.92 22.29
C ASN A 163 -14.14 -8.49 22.22
N THR A 164 -14.94 -8.76 23.27
CA THR A 164 -16.37 -8.36 23.29
C THR A 164 -16.69 -7.21 24.25
N GLY A 165 -15.71 -6.73 25.02
CA GLY A 165 -15.94 -5.78 26.12
C GLY A 165 -16.16 -4.32 25.72
N GLY A 166 -15.69 -3.90 24.53
CA GLY A 166 -15.75 -2.50 24.10
C GLY A 166 -17.01 -2.16 23.30
N THR A 167 -17.40 -0.90 23.30
CA THR A 167 -18.51 -0.38 22.47
C THR A 167 -18.02 -0.14 21.04
N VAL A 168 -18.70 -0.74 20.07
CA VAL A 168 -18.36 -0.66 18.64
C VAL A 168 -19.18 0.42 17.94
N SER A 169 -18.53 1.20 17.08
CA SER A 169 -19.15 2.10 16.13
C SER A 169 -18.45 1.97 14.79
N ASP A 170 -19.19 1.57 13.76
CA ASP A 170 -18.69 1.37 12.40
C ASP A 170 -19.39 2.33 11.45
N ASN A 171 -18.67 2.84 10.46
CA ASN A 171 -19.29 3.40 9.26
C ASN A 171 -19.54 2.28 8.22
N ASP A 172 -19.94 2.65 7.00
CA ASP A 172 -20.22 1.66 5.96
C ASP A 172 -18.94 0.90 5.54
N VAL A 173 -18.98 -0.42 5.70
CA VAL A 173 -17.88 -1.32 5.34
C VAL A 173 -17.62 -1.37 3.84
N ILE A 174 -18.62 -1.06 3.03
CA ILE A 174 -18.52 -1.03 1.57
C ILE A 174 -17.54 0.05 1.09
N ASN A 175 -17.29 1.08 1.88
CA ASN A 175 -16.32 2.12 1.57
C ASN A 175 -14.88 1.59 1.44
N ALA A 176 -14.54 0.43 2.01
CA ALA A 176 -13.23 -0.19 1.78
C ALA A 176 -13.13 -0.93 0.42
N PHE A 177 -14.22 -1.13 -0.32
CA PHE A 177 -14.27 -2.01 -1.48
C PHE A 177 -14.63 -1.30 -2.79
N ASN A 178 -14.90 0.00 -2.73
CA ASN A 178 -15.40 0.80 -3.83
C ASN A 178 -14.31 1.42 -4.72
N GLY A 179 -13.04 1.07 -4.52
CA GLY A 179 -11.92 1.57 -5.35
C GLY A 179 -11.67 3.08 -5.26
N ASP A 180 -12.32 3.78 -4.32
CA ASP A 180 -12.13 5.21 -4.08
C ASP A 180 -11.27 5.43 -2.84
N ASN A 181 -10.09 6.03 -3.07
CA ASN A 181 -9.11 6.33 -2.03
C ASN A 181 -9.50 7.51 -1.11
N GLU A 182 -10.56 8.24 -1.43
CA GLU A 182 -11.10 9.30 -0.57
C GLU A 182 -12.12 8.77 0.44
N SER A 183 -12.67 7.59 0.18
CA SER A 183 -13.58 6.90 1.08
C SER A 183 -12.84 5.83 1.89
N PHE A 184 -13.36 5.51 3.08
CA PHE A 184 -12.76 4.50 3.93
C PHE A 184 -13.81 3.84 4.81
N TRP A 185 -13.54 2.60 5.18
CA TRP A 185 -14.21 1.94 6.29
C TRP A 185 -13.38 2.14 7.56
N GLN A 186 -14.06 2.47 8.65
CA GLN A 186 -13.50 2.69 9.97
C GLN A 186 -14.43 2.06 11.02
N ARG A 187 -13.83 1.24 11.86
CA ARG A 187 -14.38 0.69 13.09
C ARG A 187 -13.71 1.34 14.29
N LYS A 188 -14.52 1.89 15.17
CA LYS A 188 -14.11 2.44 16.46
C LYS A 188 -14.53 1.48 17.57
N VAL A 189 -13.60 1.12 18.43
CA VAL A 189 -13.88 0.32 19.62
C VAL A 189 -13.46 1.09 20.85
N SER A 190 -14.45 1.53 21.64
CA SER A 190 -14.23 2.35 22.83
C SER A 190 -14.32 1.51 24.10
N TYR A 191 -13.35 1.71 25.00
CA TYR A 191 -13.28 1.09 26.32
C TYR A 191 -13.20 2.15 27.41
N ASP A 192 -13.72 1.82 28.59
CA ASP A 192 -13.39 2.57 29.80
C ASP A 192 -11.91 2.30 30.17
N PHE A 193 -11.24 3.30 30.72
CA PHE A 193 -9.78 3.30 30.89
C PHE A 193 -9.24 2.08 31.66
N SER A 194 -9.98 1.57 32.64
CA SER A 194 -9.60 0.42 33.48
C SER A 194 -9.85 -0.95 32.85
N ALA A 195 -10.65 -1.02 31.78
CA ALA A 195 -11.09 -2.27 31.16
C ALA A 195 -10.53 -2.45 29.74
N ALA A 196 -9.72 -1.51 29.26
CA ALA A 196 -9.18 -1.53 27.91
C ALA A 196 -8.10 -2.61 27.76
N PRO A 197 -8.17 -3.46 26.72
CA PRO A 197 -7.08 -4.37 26.38
C PRO A 197 -5.88 -3.60 25.83
N ASP A 198 -4.74 -4.27 25.67
CA ASP A 198 -3.54 -3.68 25.05
C ASP A 198 -3.63 -3.62 23.51
N GLN A 199 -4.49 -4.46 22.93
CA GLN A 199 -4.73 -4.54 21.49
C GLN A 199 -6.19 -4.89 21.17
N GLU A 200 -6.63 -4.50 19.99
CA GLU A 200 -7.93 -4.83 19.43
C GLU A 200 -7.78 -5.34 17.99
N ASP A 201 -8.62 -6.28 17.58
CA ASP A 201 -8.63 -6.88 16.25
C ASP A 201 -9.95 -6.64 15.51
N ALA A 202 -9.86 -6.55 14.18
CA ALA A 202 -11.00 -6.61 13.28
C ALA A 202 -10.76 -7.72 12.25
N VAL A 203 -11.67 -8.70 12.23
CA VAL A 203 -11.62 -9.83 11.31
C VAL A 203 -12.68 -9.63 10.24
N LEU A 204 -12.27 -9.34 9.02
CA LEU A 204 -13.15 -9.21 7.87
C LEU A 204 -13.26 -10.54 7.16
N GLU A 205 -14.45 -11.12 7.07
CA GLU A 205 -14.75 -12.24 6.18
C GLU A 205 -15.53 -11.72 4.96
N ILE A 206 -14.90 -11.83 3.80
CA ILE A 206 -15.39 -11.30 2.52
C ILE A 206 -15.81 -12.48 1.65
N GLU A 207 -17.06 -12.49 1.19
CA GLU A 207 -17.57 -13.44 0.18
C GLU A 207 -17.68 -12.71 -1.16
N LEU A 208 -16.87 -13.15 -2.13
CA LEU A 208 -16.77 -12.51 -3.44
C LEU A 208 -18.05 -12.77 -4.26
N PRO A 209 -18.50 -11.78 -5.05
CA PRO A 209 -19.69 -11.90 -5.87
C PRO A 209 -19.48 -12.93 -7.00
N SER A 210 -20.35 -13.94 -7.11
CA SER A 210 -20.21 -15.01 -8.11
C SER A 210 -20.60 -14.60 -9.53
N HIS A 211 -21.48 -13.60 -9.69
CA HIS A 211 -22.05 -13.22 -10.99
C HIS A 211 -21.19 -12.26 -11.81
N LEU A 212 -20.28 -11.53 -11.17
CA LEU A 212 -19.36 -10.60 -11.84
C LEU A 212 -18.08 -11.25 -12.30
N VAL A 213 -17.91 -12.52 -11.93
CA VAL A 213 -16.63 -13.18 -11.92
C VAL A 213 -16.74 -14.37 -12.85
N ASN A 214 -16.57 -14.13 -14.16
CA ASN A 214 -16.40 -15.19 -15.17
C ASN A 214 -15.23 -16.13 -14.81
N ASN A 215 -14.30 -15.66 -13.98
CA ASN A 215 -13.16 -16.41 -13.48
C ASN A 215 -12.88 -16.05 -12.01
N LEU A 216 -13.09 -17.01 -11.10
CA LEU A 216 -12.85 -16.90 -9.64
C LEU A 216 -11.38 -16.77 -9.25
N ASN A 217 -10.47 -16.90 -10.21
CA ASN A 217 -9.05 -16.76 -9.95
C ASN A 217 -8.71 -15.35 -9.49
N ILE A 218 -7.87 -15.29 -8.47
CA ILE A 218 -7.23 -14.09 -7.98
C ILE A 218 -5.74 -14.37 -7.84
N ASN A 219 -4.92 -13.33 -7.97
CA ASN A 219 -3.47 -13.41 -7.78
C ASN A 219 -2.90 -12.09 -7.21
N THR A 220 -3.77 -11.15 -6.87
CA THR A 220 -3.38 -9.85 -6.31
C THR A 220 -4.35 -9.45 -5.22
N ILE A 221 -3.82 -9.03 -4.08
CA ILE A 221 -4.58 -8.36 -3.03
C ILE A 221 -3.85 -7.06 -2.71
N THR A 222 -4.61 -5.98 -2.56
CA THR A 222 -4.12 -4.67 -2.15
C THR A 222 -4.89 -4.26 -0.91
N ILE A 223 -4.18 -3.75 0.10
CA ILE A 223 -4.79 -3.20 1.31
C ILE A 223 -4.14 -1.85 1.59
N HIS A 224 -4.97 -0.82 1.75
CA HIS A 224 -4.59 0.49 2.27
C HIS A 224 -5.16 0.64 3.68
N PRO A 225 -4.34 0.41 4.71
CA PRO A 225 -4.73 0.60 6.09
C PRO A 225 -5.28 1.99 6.40
N HIS A 226 -6.29 2.05 7.26
CA HIS A 226 -6.75 3.30 7.84
C HIS A 226 -6.93 3.15 9.36
N PRO A 227 -6.20 3.91 10.20
CA PRO A 227 -5.15 4.88 9.85
C PRO A 227 -3.90 4.21 9.26
N GLU A 228 -3.26 4.85 8.29
CA GLU A 228 -2.01 4.32 7.70
C GLU A 228 -0.93 4.25 8.78
N ARG A 229 -0.20 3.13 8.84
CA ARG A 229 0.78 2.81 9.90
C ARG A 229 0.22 2.77 11.33
N GLY A 230 -1.08 2.97 11.53
CA GLY A 230 -1.72 2.83 12.84
C GLY A 230 -2.17 1.42 13.16
N ILE A 231 -2.13 0.53 12.17
CA ILE A 231 -2.61 -0.85 12.28
C ILE A 231 -1.62 -1.80 11.64
N GLN A 232 -1.67 -3.03 12.11
CA GLN A 232 -0.98 -4.19 11.58
C GLN A 232 -1.96 -5.01 10.72
N ILE A 233 -1.51 -5.41 9.55
CA ILE A 233 -2.19 -6.46 8.77
C ILE A 233 -1.60 -7.79 9.27
N GLN A 234 -2.31 -8.48 10.16
CA GLN A 234 -1.80 -9.66 10.86
C GLN A 234 -1.84 -10.90 9.98
N ASN A 235 -2.91 -11.06 9.18
CA ASN A 235 -3.06 -12.21 8.30
C ASN A 235 -4.01 -11.91 7.13
N ILE A 236 -3.78 -12.60 6.01
CA ILE A 236 -4.71 -12.69 4.88
C ILE A 236 -4.85 -14.17 4.53
N GLU A 237 -6.06 -14.70 4.66
CA GLU A 237 -6.39 -16.09 4.40
C GLU A 237 -7.39 -16.19 3.25
N MET A 238 -7.25 -17.23 2.43
CA MET A 238 -8.17 -17.58 1.38
C MET A 238 -8.83 -18.91 1.72
N HIS A 239 -10.14 -19.00 1.51
CA HIS A 239 -10.87 -20.24 1.67
C HIS A 239 -10.79 -21.05 0.36
N TYR A 240 -9.96 -22.08 0.36
CA TYR A 240 -9.73 -22.97 -0.77
C TYR A 240 -9.71 -24.43 -0.31
N ALA A 241 -10.31 -25.34 -1.09
CA ALA A 241 -10.40 -26.77 -0.76
C ALA A 241 -10.94 -27.08 0.66
N ASN A 242 -11.99 -26.34 1.09
CA ASN A 242 -12.63 -26.47 2.40
C ASN A 242 -11.73 -26.15 3.61
N ALA A 243 -10.66 -25.37 3.41
CA ALA A 243 -9.80 -24.90 4.48
C ALA A 243 -9.44 -23.42 4.30
N TRP A 244 -9.21 -22.73 5.41
CA TRP A 244 -8.56 -21.42 5.42
C TRP A 244 -7.06 -21.63 5.29
N GLN A 245 -6.44 -20.95 4.32
CA GLN A 245 -5.01 -21.00 4.09
C GLN A 245 -4.48 -19.59 3.92
N GLN A 246 -3.39 -19.25 4.60
CA GLN A 246 -2.71 -17.97 4.40
C GLN A 246 -2.24 -17.84 2.95
N ILE A 247 -2.31 -16.63 2.40
CA ILE A 247 -1.78 -16.37 1.05
C ILE A 247 -0.28 -16.67 1.01
N LYS A 248 0.17 -17.28 -0.09
CA LYS A 248 1.61 -17.43 -0.33
C LYS A 248 2.23 -16.06 -0.52
N GLY A 249 3.42 -15.82 0.03
CA GLY A 249 4.03 -14.49 -0.05
C GLY A 249 3.48 -13.46 0.93
N PHE A 250 2.69 -13.86 1.94
CA PHE A 250 2.10 -12.91 2.89
C PHE A 250 3.16 -12.06 3.59
N THR A 251 4.19 -12.71 4.13
CA THR A 251 5.35 -12.02 4.69
C THR A 251 6.12 -11.36 3.55
N GLN A 252 6.21 -10.04 3.60
CA GLN A 252 6.95 -9.25 2.63
C GLN A 252 8.34 -8.95 3.17
N ASP A 253 9.36 -9.47 2.48
CA ASP A 253 10.77 -9.31 2.88
C ASP A 253 11.27 -7.94 2.42
N GLU A 254 11.06 -6.91 3.24
CA GLU A 254 11.68 -5.60 3.03
C GLU A 254 13.15 -5.64 3.45
N ILE A 255 14.03 -4.97 2.71
CA ILE A 255 15.47 -4.91 3.01
C ILE A 255 15.79 -4.00 4.22
N SER A 256 14.77 -3.48 4.90
CA SER A 256 14.92 -2.56 6.02
C SER A 256 15.39 -3.29 7.27
N SER A 257 16.42 -2.75 7.93
CA SER A 257 16.85 -3.13 9.29
C SER A 257 15.78 -2.85 10.36
N ILE A 258 14.71 -2.14 10.00
CA ILE A 258 13.63 -1.74 10.89
C ILE A 258 12.45 -2.67 10.68
N ASP A 259 12.16 -3.50 11.69
CA ASP A 259 10.92 -4.26 11.74
C ASP A 259 9.75 -3.29 11.93
N THR A 260 8.98 -3.10 10.86
CA THR A 260 7.78 -2.25 10.83
C THR A 260 6.51 -3.08 10.70
N TYR A 261 6.58 -4.39 11.02
CA TYR A 261 5.45 -5.31 10.85
C TYR A 261 4.18 -4.84 11.58
N GLU A 262 4.34 -4.19 12.74
CA GLU A 262 3.23 -3.63 13.52
C GLU A 262 2.63 -2.35 12.94
N PHE A 263 3.34 -1.69 12.01
CA PHE A 263 3.01 -0.38 11.43
C PHE A 263 2.81 -0.53 9.92
N ALA A 264 1.73 -1.20 9.51
CA ALA A 264 1.53 -1.54 8.11
C ALA A 264 1.30 -0.28 7.25
N PRO A 265 2.16 -0.02 6.24
CA PRO A 265 1.84 0.93 5.18
C PRO A 265 0.81 0.31 4.21
N ARG A 266 0.52 1.02 3.13
CA ARG A 266 -0.16 0.44 1.95
C ARG A 266 0.65 -0.76 1.45
N LYS A 267 -0.01 -1.90 1.27
CA LYS A 267 0.63 -3.15 0.83
C LYS A 267 -0.13 -3.78 -0.33
N LYS A 268 0.63 -4.41 -1.20
CA LYS A 268 0.15 -5.12 -2.38
C LYS A 268 0.90 -6.44 -2.49
N TRP A 269 0.16 -7.53 -2.58
CA TRP A 269 0.69 -8.89 -2.65
C TRP A 269 0.43 -9.47 -4.02
N TYR A 270 1.45 -10.06 -4.63
CA TYR A 270 1.32 -10.91 -5.81
C TYR A 270 1.69 -12.34 -5.45
N PHE A 271 0.79 -13.27 -5.76
CA PHE A 271 0.89 -14.69 -5.41
C PHE A 271 0.40 -15.57 -6.57
N PRO A 272 0.64 -16.90 -6.55
CA PRO A 272 0.16 -17.79 -7.60
C PRO A 272 -1.36 -17.67 -7.81
N SER A 273 -1.84 -17.85 -9.04
CA SER A 273 -3.27 -17.75 -9.32
C SER A 273 -4.07 -18.85 -8.62
N VAL A 274 -5.06 -18.47 -7.80
CA VAL A 274 -5.89 -19.42 -7.05
C VAL A 274 -7.38 -19.05 -7.20
N PRO A 275 -8.29 -20.01 -7.45
CA PRO A 275 -9.73 -19.74 -7.43
C PRO A 275 -10.22 -19.59 -5.99
N VAL A 276 -10.83 -18.45 -5.68
CA VAL A 276 -11.26 -18.11 -4.31
C VAL A 276 -12.68 -17.59 -4.31
N GLN A 277 -13.46 -18.01 -3.31
CA GLN A 277 -14.81 -17.49 -3.05
C GLN A 277 -14.87 -16.64 -1.78
N LYS A 278 -14.01 -16.95 -0.79
CA LYS A 278 -13.97 -16.22 0.48
C LYS A 278 -12.56 -15.86 0.89
N ILE A 279 -12.41 -14.66 1.43
CA ILE A 279 -11.14 -14.13 1.93
C ILE A 279 -11.38 -13.69 3.38
N ARG A 280 -10.40 -13.93 4.24
CA ARG A 280 -10.38 -13.41 5.60
C ARG A 280 -9.17 -12.50 5.77
N ILE A 281 -9.39 -11.30 6.29
CA ILE A 281 -8.33 -10.34 6.61
C ILE A 281 -8.42 -10.03 8.09
N THR A 282 -7.29 -10.13 8.79
CA THR A 282 -7.20 -9.77 10.21
C THR A 282 -6.35 -8.52 10.34
N LEU A 283 -6.99 -7.44 10.80
CA LEU A 283 -6.35 -6.18 11.16
C LEU A 283 -6.22 -6.10 12.68
N VAL A 284 -5.08 -5.62 13.17
CA VAL A 284 -4.81 -5.47 14.60
C VAL A 284 -4.28 -4.07 14.86
N GLN A 285 -4.76 -3.42 15.91
CA GLN A 285 -4.17 -2.20 16.41
C GLN A 285 -3.63 -2.46 17.80
N LYS A 286 -2.34 -2.16 17.97
CA LYS A 286 -1.68 -2.12 19.27
C LYS A 286 -1.70 -0.68 19.76
N ASN A 287 -1.88 -0.50 21.06
CA ASN A 287 -1.93 0.81 21.72
C ASN A 287 -3.19 1.64 21.34
N PRO A 288 -4.17 1.76 22.26
CA PRO A 288 -5.32 2.62 22.04
C PRO A 288 -4.94 4.10 22.10
N ILE A 289 -5.79 4.93 21.50
CA ILE A 289 -5.72 6.39 21.57
C ILE A 289 -6.61 6.87 22.71
N ASP A 290 -6.13 7.84 23.49
CA ASP A 290 -6.93 8.47 24.55
C ASP A 290 -7.84 9.55 23.94
N LEU A 291 -9.16 9.32 23.97
CA LEU A 291 -10.19 10.22 23.46
C LEU A 291 -11.27 10.42 24.52
N ASN A 292 -11.42 11.64 25.03
CA ASN A 292 -12.44 12.03 26.02
C ASN A 292 -12.46 11.14 27.28
N GLY A 293 -11.27 10.74 27.78
CA GLY A 293 -11.14 9.89 28.96
C GLY A 293 -11.44 8.41 28.72
N LYS A 294 -11.60 7.99 27.45
CA LYS A 294 -11.74 6.60 27.02
C LYS A 294 -10.55 6.18 26.19
N LYS A 295 -10.27 4.88 26.22
CA LYS A 295 -9.30 4.25 25.32
C LYS A 295 -10.03 3.77 24.08
N VAL A 296 -9.61 4.27 22.92
CA VAL A 296 -10.29 4.03 21.64
C VAL A 296 -9.32 3.39 20.66
N PHE A 297 -9.74 2.27 20.10
CA PHE A 297 -9.09 1.65 18.95
C PHE A 297 -9.80 2.07 17.68
N VAL A 298 -9.03 2.36 16.65
CA VAL A 298 -9.46 2.78 15.33
C VAL A 298 -8.82 1.83 14.31
N LEU A 299 -9.66 0.97 13.74
CA LEU A 299 -9.29 -0.07 12.78
C LEU A 299 -10.04 0.16 11.48
N GLY A 300 -9.41 -0.03 10.33
CA GLY A 300 -10.08 0.27 9.08
C GLY A 300 -9.20 0.08 7.86
N ALA A 301 -9.78 0.38 6.71
CA ALA A 301 -9.09 0.40 5.43
C ALA A 301 -9.73 1.44 4.52
N GLN A 302 -8.88 2.19 3.81
CA GLN A 302 -9.29 3.00 2.65
C GLN A 302 -9.65 2.09 1.48
N GLU A 303 -8.81 1.09 1.22
CA GLU A 303 -9.00 0.18 0.09
C GLU A 303 -8.64 -1.26 0.49
N ILE A 304 -9.49 -2.21 0.12
CA ILE A 304 -9.25 -3.64 0.09
C ILE A 304 -9.67 -4.11 -1.30
N SER A 305 -8.68 -4.20 -2.19
CA SER A 305 -8.90 -4.63 -3.56
C SER A 305 -8.41 -6.05 -3.77
N VAL A 306 -9.29 -6.87 -4.32
CA VAL A 306 -9.01 -8.25 -4.70
C VAL A 306 -9.04 -8.31 -6.21
N LEU A 307 -7.92 -8.67 -6.84
CA LEU A 307 -7.79 -8.59 -8.29
C LEU A 307 -7.24 -9.87 -8.92
N LEU A 308 -7.54 -10.02 -10.20
CA LEU A 308 -6.79 -10.83 -11.12
C LEU A 308 -5.95 -9.90 -12.01
N THR A 309 -4.65 -9.87 -11.80
CA THR A 309 -3.68 -9.13 -12.60
C THR A 309 -3.09 -10.04 -13.68
N MET A 310 -3.14 -9.62 -14.93
CA MET A 310 -2.52 -10.29 -16.07
C MET A 310 -1.21 -9.58 -16.43
N PHE A 311 -0.17 -10.35 -16.66
CA PHE A 311 1.19 -9.87 -16.93
C PHE A 311 1.70 -10.37 -18.27
N GLU A 312 2.66 -9.66 -18.83
CA GLU A 312 3.38 -10.08 -20.03
C GLU A 312 4.23 -11.33 -19.74
N PRO A 313 3.96 -12.47 -20.39
CA PRO A 313 4.61 -13.73 -20.08
C PRO A 313 6.09 -13.75 -20.47
N GLY A 314 6.48 -12.90 -21.44
CA GLY A 314 7.88 -12.74 -21.87
C GLY A 314 8.75 -11.96 -20.89
N GLY A 315 8.16 -11.44 -19.81
CA GLY A 315 8.87 -10.64 -18.83
C GLY A 315 9.10 -9.20 -19.26
N GLY A 316 9.92 -8.51 -18.49
CA GLY A 316 10.38 -7.16 -18.79
C GLY A 316 11.69 -6.87 -18.09
N PHE A 317 12.33 -5.75 -18.41
CA PHE A 317 13.54 -5.34 -17.70
C PHE A 317 13.40 -4.00 -16.99
N ILE A 318 14.28 -3.79 -16.01
CA ILE A 318 14.46 -2.56 -15.26
C ILE A 318 15.95 -2.25 -15.09
N LEU A 319 16.30 -0.96 -15.04
CA LEU A 319 17.65 -0.47 -14.81
C LEU A 319 17.79 0.05 -13.37
N SER A 320 18.82 -0.41 -12.68
CA SER A 320 19.08 -0.11 -11.27
C SER A 320 20.40 0.67 -11.14
N PRO A 321 20.37 1.99 -10.89
CA PRO A 321 21.58 2.81 -10.81
C PRO A 321 22.29 2.71 -9.46
N PHE A 322 23.63 2.73 -9.50
CA PHE A 322 24.54 2.78 -8.37
C PHE A 322 25.61 3.85 -8.63
N SER A 323 25.62 4.90 -7.80
CA SER A 323 26.73 5.86 -7.77
C SER A 323 27.90 5.25 -7.00
N MET A 324 29.10 5.30 -7.55
CA MET A 324 30.30 4.69 -7.00
C MET A 324 31.42 5.73 -6.92
N ASP A 325 32.28 5.58 -5.91
CA ASP A 325 33.41 6.48 -5.67
C ASP A 325 34.69 5.67 -5.45
N GLY A 326 35.75 6.08 -6.14
CA GLY A 326 37.08 5.48 -6.05
C GLY A 326 37.29 4.29 -6.99
N ILE A 327 38.35 3.52 -6.72
CA ILE A 327 38.58 2.21 -7.32
C ILE A 327 37.91 1.18 -6.41
N TYR A 328 37.25 0.19 -6.99
CA TYR A 328 36.53 -0.84 -6.24
C TYR A 328 36.48 -2.15 -7.03
N ASN A 329 36.19 -3.25 -6.33
CA ASN A 329 35.89 -4.54 -6.93
C ASN A 329 34.43 -4.90 -6.67
N ILE A 330 33.71 -5.34 -7.71
CA ILE A 330 32.36 -5.88 -7.54
C ILE A 330 32.48 -7.32 -7.03
N GLU A 331 31.90 -7.60 -5.88
CA GLU A 331 31.94 -8.94 -5.26
C GLU A 331 30.71 -9.77 -5.64
N SER A 332 29.52 -9.16 -5.56
CA SER A 332 28.25 -9.81 -5.88
C SER A 332 27.12 -8.80 -6.05
N ILE A 333 26.04 -9.26 -6.69
CA ILE A 333 24.79 -8.53 -6.85
C ILE A 333 23.65 -9.41 -6.35
N ASP A 334 22.87 -8.88 -5.41
CA ASP A 334 21.72 -9.56 -4.83
C ASP A 334 20.42 -8.86 -5.21
N HIS A 335 19.39 -9.64 -5.53
CA HIS A 335 18.04 -9.14 -5.80
C HIS A 335 17.13 -9.47 -4.64
N VAL A 336 16.47 -8.45 -4.09
CA VAL A 336 15.55 -8.61 -2.97
C VAL A 336 14.12 -8.53 -3.47
N PHE A 337 13.36 -9.62 -3.30
CA PHE A 337 11.98 -9.73 -3.73
C PHE A 337 11.02 -9.69 -2.53
N LEU A 338 10.02 -8.80 -2.55
CA LEU A 338 9.02 -8.71 -1.47
C LEU A 338 8.26 -10.04 -1.32
N ASN A 339 7.93 -10.71 -2.43
CA ASN A 339 7.15 -11.94 -2.41
C ASN A 339 8.01 -13.19 -2.54
N ARG A 340 9.26 -13.19 -2.03
CA ARG A 340 10.18 -14.33 -2.12
C ARG A 340 9.55 -15.63 -1.62
N SER A 341 8.78 -15.58 -0.53
CA SER A 341 8.08 -16.74 0.04
C SER A 341 6.91 -17.26 -0.82
N ALA A 342 6.54 -16.57 -1.90
CA ALA A 342 5.57 -17.04 -2.89
C ALA A 342 6.17 -17.89 -4.02
N PHE A 343 7.49 -17.84 -4.21
CA PHE A 343 8.17 -18.57 -5.28
C PHE A 343 8.13 -20.08 -5.03
N SER A 344 8.26 -20.86 -6.10
CA SER A 344 8.31 -22.32 -6.06
C SER A 344 9.63 -22.88 -5.53
N TYR A 345 10.67 -22.04 -5.46
CA TYR A 345 12.00 -22.38 -4.99
C TYR A 345 12.12 -22.19 -3.47
N ASP A 346 12.62 -23.21 -2.76
CA ASP A 346 13.04 -23.10 -1.36
C ASP A 346 14.17 -22.06 -1.23
N THR A 347 14.30 -21.40 -0.08
CA THR A 347 15.37 -20.40 0.16
C THR A 347 16.77 -20.99 0.04
N LYS A 348 16.94 -22.30 0.27
CA LYS A 348 18.21 -23.00 0.04
C LYS A 348 18.59 -23.10 -1.44
N LEU A 349 17.65 -22.84 -2.33
CA LEU A 349 17.81 -22.89 -3.78
C LEU A 349 17.83 -21.49 -4.41
N ASP A 350 18.15 -20.44 -3.63
CA ASP A 350 18.22 -19.06 -4.14
C ASP A 350 19.18 -18.88 -5.33
N HIS A 351 20.24 -19.70 -5.40
CA HIS A 351 21.17 -19.72 -6.53
C HIS A 351 20.52 -20.15 -7.87
N LEU A 352 19.34 -20.76 -7.84
CA LEU A 352 18.57 -21.14 -9.04
C LEU A 352 17.60 -20.05 -9.50
N LEU A 353 17.47 -18.96 -8.74
CA LEU A 353 16.59 -17.85 -9.14
C LEU A 353 17.17 -17.08 -10.33
N ASP A 354 18.50 -16.96 -10.40
CA ASP A 354 19.21 -16.46 -11.56
C ASP A 354 19.09 -17.44 -12.73
N GLY A 355 18.65 -16.95 -13.88
CA GLY A 355 18.28 -17.73 -15.06
C GLY A 355 16.87 -18.33 -15.04
N ALA A 356 16.14 -18.25 -13.92
CA ALA A 356 14.77 -18.78 -13.82
C ALA A 356 13.69 -17.72 -13.56
N ILE A 357 13.90 -16.87 -12.55
CA ILE A 357 12.98 -15.78 -12.16
C ILE A 357 13.52 -14.43 -12.60
N TYR A 358 14.85 -14.29 -12.63
CA TYR A 358 15.50 -13.10 -13.15
C TYR A 358 16.80 -13.45 -13.86
N GLU A 359 17.27 -12.53 -14.70
CA GLU A 359 18.63 -12.50 -15.23
C GLU A 359 19.13 -11.07 -15.05
N TYR A 360 20.44 -10.88 -14.91
CA TYR A 360 20.98 -9.53 -14.82
C TYR A 360 22.29 -9.35 -15.56
N GLU A 361 22.53 -8.10 -15.95
CA GLU A 361 23.77 -7.64 -16.58
C GLU A 361 24.24 -6.38 -15.86
N VAL A 362 25.55 -6.30 -15.59
CA VAL A 362 26.18 -5.10 -15.06
C VAL A 362 26.62 -4.24 -16.22
N LEU A 363 26.26 -2.96 -16.18
CA LEU A 363 26.59 -1.98 -17.19
C LEU A 363 27.36 -0.84 -16.52
N LYS A 364 28.37 -0.30 -17.19
CA LYS A 364 28.98 0.99 -16.84
C LYS A 364 28.37 2.09 -17.68
N GLU A 365 28.23 3.26 -17.07
CA GLU A 365 27.84 4.48 -17.78
C GLU A 365 29.09 5.21 -18.32
N GLU A 366 29.13 5.43 -19.63
CA GLU A 366 30.16 6.24 -20.29
C GLU A 366 29.81 7.74 -20.21
N MET A 367 30.74 8.61 -20.60
CA MET A 367 30.58 10.07 -20.47
C MET A 367 29.39 10.65 -21.26
N ASP A 368 28.95 9.97 -22.31
CA ASP A 368 27.81 10.34 -23.15
C ASP A 368 26.47 9.78 -22.62
N GLY A 369 26.49 9.08 -21.47
CA GLY A 369 25.33 8.42 -20.87
C GLY A 369 25.01 7.05 -21.48
N THR A 370 25.83 6.56 -22.42
CA THR A 370 25.64 5.23 -23.01
C THR A 370 25.99 4.15 -21.99
N LEU A 371 25.15 3.13 -21.90
CA LEU A 371 25.39 1.99 -21.01
C LEU A 371 26.06 0.85 -21.76
N VAL A 372 27.25 0.45 -21.30
CA VAL A 372 28.07 -0.61 -21.90
C VAL A 372 28.21 -1.78 -20.92
N PRO A 373 27.97 -3.03 -21.37
CA PRO A 373 28.19 -4.22 -20.56
C PRO A 373 29.58 -4.32 -19.94
N LEU A 374 29.62 -4.69 -18.67
CA LEU A 374 30.79 -5.10 -17.93
C LEU A 374 30.79 -6.62 -17.79
N GLN A 375 31.84 -7.26 -18.29
CA GLN A 375 32.04 -8.69 -18.13
C GLN A 375 32.57 -9.01 -16.73
N SER A 376 32.35 -10.23 -16.23
CA SER A 376 32.76 -10.63 -14.87
C SER A 376 34.27 -10.51 -14.61
N TYR A 377 35.11 -10.66 -15.65
CA TYR A 377 36.56 -10.46 -15.49
C TYR A 377 36.97 -8.99 -15.34
N GLU A 378 36.06 -8.06 -15.68
CA GLU A 378 36.25 -6.62 -15.52
C GLU A 378 35.80 -6.16 -14.14
N TRP A 379 35.22 -7.01 -13.29
CA TRP A 379 34.70 -6.59 -11.98
C TRP A 379 35.78 -6.09 -11.01
N THR A 380 37.04 -6.45 -11.24
CA THR A 380 38.19 -6.03 -10.41
C THR A 380 38.80 -4.71 -10.93
N GLY A 381 39.09 -3.78 -10.02
CA GLY A 381 39.74 -2.51 -10.35
C GLY A 381 38.85 -1.54 -11.13
N GLN A 382 37.53 -1.63 -10.95
CA GLN A 382 36.57 -0.73 -11.57
C GLN A 382 36.69 0.68 -11.03
N TYR A 383 36.49 1.66 -11.91
CA TYR A 383 36.58 3.10 -11.59
C TYR A 383 35.41 3.90 -12.19
N ALA A 384 34.39 3.22 -12.73
CA ALA A 384 33.20 3.86 -13.26
C ALA A 384 32.46 4.60 -12.12
N ARG A 385 32.04 5.85 -12.38
CA ARG A 385 31.29 6.67 -11.41
C ARG A 385 29.86 6.20 -11.22
N THR A 386 29.26 5.66 -12.27
CA THR A 386 27.91 5.10 -12.21
C THR A 386 27.93 3.71 -12.82
N LEU A 387 27.45 2.76 -12.04
CA LEU A 387 27.10 1.43 -12.50
C LEU A 387 25.58 1.31 -12.61
N TRP A 388 25.15 0.46 -13.52
CA TRP A 388 23.75 0.13 -13.70
C TRP A 388 23.62 -1.38 -13.72
N VAL A 389 22.63 -1.91 -13.00
CA VAL A 389 22.26 -3.32 -13.11
C VAL A 389 20.98 -3.39 -13.94
N LYS A 390 21.08 -3.94 -15.16
CA LYS A 390 19.92 -4.26 -15.98
C LYS A 390 19.39 -5.60 -15.52
N THR A 391 18.24 -5.60 -14.87
CA THR A 391 17.58 -6.82 -14.40
C THR A 391 16.41 -7.13 -15.30
N LYS A 392 16.37 -8.33 -15.87
CA LYS A 392 15.22 -8.87 -16.58
C LYS A 392 14.46 -9.82 -15.66
N LEU A 393 13.16 -9.64 -15.55
CA LEU A 393 12.28 -10.42 -14.67
C LEU A 393 11.37 -11.33 -15.49
N TYR A 394 11.11 -12.53 -14.97
CA TYR A 394 10.26 -13.56 -15.57
C TYR A 394 9.26 -14.09 -14.55
N PRO A 395 8.09 -14.60 -14.99
CA PRO A 395 7.20 -15.33 -14.09
C PRO A 395 7.89 -16.60 -13.62
N ASP A 396 7.62 -17.02 -12.37
CA ASP A 396 8.08 -18.30 -11.86
C ASP A 396 7.59 -19.44 -12.78
N PRO A 397 8.49 -20.26 -13.35
CA PRO A 397 8.14 -21.25 -14.36
C PRO A 397 7.27 -22.39 -13.82
N ASN A 398 7.26 -22.62 -12.51
CA ASN A 398 6.56 -23.76 -11.91
C ASN A 398 5.17 -23.39 -11.37
N ASN A 399 4.99 -22.17 -10.87
CA ASN A 399 3.72 -21.75 -10.25
C ASN A 399 3.11 -20.46 -10.83
N GLY A 400 3.81 -19.80 -11.77
CA GLY A 400 3.35 -18.60 -12.48
C GLY A 400 3.28 -17.34 -11.64
N VAL A 401 3.85 -17.31 -10.42
CA VAL A 401 3.92 -16.07 -9.63
C VAL A 401 4.88 -15.08 -10.26
N ASN A 402 4.51 -13.80 -10.26
CA ASN A 402 5.33 -12.74 -10.81
C ASN A 402 6.23 -12.16 -9.71
N PRO A 403 7.54 -12.00 -9.94
CA PRO A 403 8.45 -11.42 -8.96
C PRO A 403 8.10 -9.96 -8.65
N CYS A 404 8.30 -9.59 -7.38
CA CYS A 404 8.15 -8.22 -6.88
C CYS A 404 9.50 -7.71 -6.40
N LEU A 405 10.32 -7.20 -7.31
CA LEU A 405 11.65 -6.71 -7.00
C LEU A 405 11.54 -5.42 -6.16
N HIS A 406 12.06 -5.47 -4.94
CA HIS A 406 12.07 -4.33 -4.01
C HIS A 406 13.34 -3.51 -4.15
N ALA A 407 14.48 -4.19 -4.23
CA ALA A 407 15.79 -3.57 -4.24
C ALA A 407 16.81 -4.48 -4.94
N VAL A 408 17.86 -3.86 -5.47
CA VAL A 408 19.08 -4.54 -5.91
C VAL A 408 20.21 -4.06 -5.02
N ARG A 409 21.01 -4.99 -4.49
CA ARG A 409 22.16 -4.72 -3.63
C ARG A 409 23.44 -5.06 -4.38
N LEU A 410 24.37 -4.12 -4.42
CA LEU A 410 25.71 -4.28 -4.93
C LEU A 410 26.68 -4.42 -3.75
N ASN A 411 27.35 -5.55 -3.64
CA ASN A 411 28.41 -5.77 -2.66
C ASN A 411 29.77 -5.52 -3.33
N TYR A 412 30.63 -4.73 -2.69
CA TYR A 412 31.91 -4.31 -3.26
C TYR A 412 33.01 -4.16 -2.21
N SER A 413 34.26 -4.35 -2.62
CA SER A 413 35.47 -4.05 -1.83
C SER A 413 36.21 -2.85 -2.41
N ARG A 414 37.10 -2.23 -1.62
CA ARG A 414 37.87 -1.04 -2.02
C ARG A 414 39.37 -1.30 -1.95
#